data_AF-A0A6I3V0G1-F1
#
_entry.id   AF-A0A6I3V0G1-F1
#
_cell.length_a   1.000
_cell.length_b   1.000
_cell.length_c   1.000
_cell.angle_alpha   90.00
_cell.angle_beta   90.00
_cell.angle_gamma   90.00
#
_symmetry.space_group_name_H-M   'P 1'
#
loop_
_entity.id
_entity.type
_entity.pdbx_description
1 polymer ?
#
loop_
_entity_poly.entity_id
_entity_poly.type
_entity_poly.pdbx_seq_one_letter_code
_entity_poly.pdbx_strand_id
1 'polypeptide(L)'
;VTNCYKAAVDAYLESSEKFEAIKQDLVDEMWKVAQRELATGFYYGIPSENEQLFGARRKIPEYKFVAEVVSYDDAAQTATIRQRNV
;
A
#
# COMPACT_ATOMS: atom_id res chain seq x y z
N VAL A 1 -2.26 1.84 -6.92
CA VAL A 1 -2.57 0.41 -6.72
C VAL A 1 -1.78 -0.50 -7.66
N THR A 2 -1.84 -0.28 -8.98
CA THR A 2 -1.12 -1.13 -9.97
C THR A 2 0.40 -1.19 -9.77
N ASN A 3 1.02 -0.10 -9.32
CA ASN A 3 2.46 -0.07 -9.06
C ASN A 3 2.92 -1.03 -7.95
N CYS A 4 2.13 -1.23 -6.88
CA CYS A 4 2.49 -2.17 -5.82
C CYS A 4 2.56 -3.60 -6.35
N TYR A 5 1.60 -3.99 -7.21
CA TYR A 5 1.63 -5.31 -7.85
C TYR A 5 2.80 -5.47 -8.80
N LYS A 6 3.13 -4.44 -9.60
CA LYS A 6 4.30 -4.48 -10.48
C LYS A 6 5.60 -4.60 -9.68
N ALA A 7 5.76 -3.83 -8.62
CA ALA A 7 6.93 -3.88 -7.74
C ALA A 7 7.07 -5.24 -7.05
N ALA A 8 5.96 -5.84 -6.60
CA ALA A 8 5.94 -7.18 -6.03
C ALA A 8 6.44 -8.24 -7.02
N VAL A 9 5.91 -8.20 -8.26
CA VAL A 9 6.30 -9.12 -9.33
C VAL A 9 7.76 -8.91 -9.70
N ASP A 10 8.21 -7.66 -9.88
CA ASP A 10 9.59 -7.35 -10.27
C ASP A 10 10.60 -7.81 -9.23
N ALA A 11 10.33 -7.54 -7.95
CA ALA A 11 11.20 -7.98 -6.87
C ALA A 11 11.29 -9.50 -6.79
N TYR A 12 10.17 -10.21 -6.96
CA TYR A 12 10.15 -11.66 -6.93
C TYR A 12 10.85 -12.29 -8.14
N LEU A 13 10.69 -11.70 -9.33
CA LEU A 13 11.39 -12.12 -10.54
C LEU A 13 12.90 -11.92 -10.42
N GLU A 14 13.34 -10.92 -9.64
CA GLU A 14 14.76 -10.70 -9.37
C GLU A 14 15.31 -11.70 -8.35
N SER A 15 14.67 -11.84 -7.19
CA SER A 15 14.96 -12.90 -6.21
C SER A 15 13.89 -12.99 -5.13
N SER A 16 13.72 -14.19 -4.55
CA SER A 16 12.82 -14.35 -3.41
C SER A 16 13.23 -13.49 -2.20
N GLU A 17 14.53 -13.26 -2.00
CA GLU A 17 15.06 -12.45 -0.90
C GLU A 17 14.69 -10.97 -1.05
N LYS A 18 14.79 -10.42 -2.27
CA LYS A 18 14.36 -9.05 -2.54
C LYS A 18 12.86 -8.86 -2.33
N PHE A 19 12.06 -9.82 -2.75
CA PHE A 19 10.62 -9.75 -2.49
C PHE A 19 10.31 -9.73 -1.00
N GLU A 20 10.90 -10.65 -0.21
CA GLU A 20 10.66 -10.70 1.23
C GLU A 20 11.16 -9.42 1.94
N ALA A 21 12.23 -8.79 1.45
CA ALA A 21 12.74 -7.53 1.99
C ALA A 21 11.75 -6.34 1.85
N ILE A 22 10.91 -6.33 0.81
CA ILE A 22 9.96 -5.22 0.54
C ILE A 22 8.50 -5.57 0.84
N LYS A 23 8.23 -6.82 1.22
CA LYS A 23 6.87 -7.37 1.34
C LYS A 23 6.00 -6.58 2.30
N GLN A 24 6.54 -6.18 3.45
CA GLN A 24 5.77 -5.42 4.43
C GLN A 24 5.42 -4.03 3.91
N ASP A 25 6.35 -3.34 3.26
CA ASP A 25 6.11 -2.03 2.65
C ASP A 25 4.99 -2.09 1.60
N LEU A 26 4.97 -3.15 0.78
CA LEU A 26 3.92 -3.39 -0.21
C LEU A 26 2.56 -3.62 0.44
N VAL A 27 2.51 -4.38 1.55
CA VAL A 27 1.28 -4.62 2.33
C VAL A 27 0.78 -3.31 2.93
N ASP A 28 1.66 -2.52 3.52
CA ASP A 28 1.31 -1.23 4.12
C ASP A 28 0.79 -0.24 3.06
N GLU A 29 1.42 -0.19 1.88
CA GLU A 29 0.94 0.60 0.74
C GLU A 29 -0.43 0.14 0.24
N MET A 30 -0.69 -1.17 0.16
CA MET A 30 -2.02 -1.69 -0.18
C MET A 30 -3.07 -1.28 0.86
N TRP A 31 -2.71 -1.28 2.15
CA TRP A 31 -3.64 -0.88 3.20
C TRP A 31 -3.99 0.61 3.19
N LYS A 32 -3.16 1.49 2.62
CA LYS A 32 -3.49 2.92 2.46
C LYS A 32 -4.70 3.16 1.57
N VAL A 33 -4.95 2.27 0.60
CA VAL A 33 -6.05 2.40 -0.37
C VAL A 33 -7.25 1.50 -0.05
N ALA A 34 -7.07 0.48 0.79
CA ALA A 34 -8.12 -0.48 1.12
C ALA A 34 -9.16 0.14 2.07
N GLN A 35 -10.40 0.30 1.58
CA GLN A 35 -11.53 0.84 2.33
C GLN A 35 -12.24 -0.19 3.22
N ARG A 36 -11.95 -1.47 3.02
CA ARG A 36 -12.52 -2.61 3.76
C ARG A 36 -11.44 -3.66 4.00
N GLU A 37 -11.67 -4.52 4.98
CA GLU A 37 -10.85 -5.71 5.18
C GLU A 37 -10.84 -6.60 3.92
N LEU A 38 -9.80 -7.43 3.80
CA LEU A 38 -9.61 -8.32 2.66
C LEU A 38 -9.72 -9.77 3.11
N ALA A 39 -10.23 -10.63 2.23
CA ALA A 39 -10.29 -12.07 2.45
C ALA A 39 -9.40 -12.78 1.43
N THR A 40 -8.73 -13.85 1.86
CA THR A 40 -7.84 -14.66 1.03
C THR A 40 -8.57 -15.73 0.23
N GLY A 41 -9.87 -15.93 0.49
CA GLY A 41 -10.71 -16.94 -0.13
C GLY A 41 -10.55 -16.98 -1.65
N PHE A 42 -10.63 -15.84 -2.36
CA PHE A 42 -10.50 -15.80 -3.83
C PHE A 42 -9.30 -16.58 -4.39
N TYR A 43 -8.16 -16.60 -3.68
CA TYR A 43 -6.95 -17.30 -4.14
C TYR A 43 -6.83 -18.71 -3.56
N TYR A 44 -7.21 -18.94 -2.30
CA TYR A 44 -6.94 -20.20 -1.60
C TYR A 44 -8.16 -21.14 -1.48
N GLY A 45 -9.35 -20.72 -1.91
CA GLY A 45 -10.55 -21.58 -1.84
C GLY A 45 -11.87 -20.90 -2.17
N ILE A 46 -12.96 -21.51 -1.72
CA ILE A 46 -14.30 -20.90 -1.80
C ILE A 46 -14.56 -20.24 -0.44
N PRO A 47 -14.87 -18.93 -0.39
CA PRO A 47 -15.20 -18.26 0.86
C PRO A 47 -16.38 -18.93 1.56
N SER A 48 -16.19 -19.24 2.84
CA SER A 48 -17.17 -19.74 3.79
C SER A 48 -17.81 -18.60 4.59
N GLU A 49 -18.71 -18.96 5.52
CA GLU A 49 -19.32 -18.03 6.47
C GLU A 49 -18.31 -17.27 7.34
N ASN A 50 -17.11 -17.81 7.55
CA ASN A 50 -16.06 -17.18 8.37
C ASN A 50 -15.28 -16.07 7.62
N GLU A 51 -15.38 -16.01 6.29
CA GLU A 51 -14.75 -14.95 5.48
C GLU A 51 -15.73 -13.80 5.17
N GLN A 52 -16.89 -13.79 5.81
CA GLN A 52 -17.84 -12.68 5.73
C GLN A 52 -17.32 -11.48 6.54
N LEU A 53 -17.06 -10.38 5.84
CA LEU A 53 -16.43 -9.18 6.39
C LEU A 53 -17.46 -8.26 7.07
N PHE A 54 -18.08 -8.74 8.15
CA PHE A 54 -19.05 -7.97 8.97
C PHE A 54 -18.40 -7.14 10.08
N GLY A 55 -17.07 -7.20 10.20
CA GLY A 55 -16.32 -6.43 11.17
C GLY A 55 -16.51 -4.91 11.02
N ALA A 56 -16.01 -4.16 12.00
CA ALA A 56 -16.03 -2.70 11.94
C ALA A 56 -15.38 -2.21 10.64
N ARG A 57 -16.05 -1.28 9.95
CA ARG A 57 -15.47 -0.63 8.77
C ARG A 57 -14.17 0.06 9.18
N ARG A 58 -13.09 -0.12 8.41
CA ARG A 58 -11.87 0.67 8.63
C ARG A 58 -12.21 2.15 8.54
N LYS A 59 -11.59 2.93 9.43
CA LYS A 59 -11.75 4.38 9.44
C LYS A 59 -11.30 4.92 8.08
N ILE A 60 -12.17 5.64 7.40
CA ILE A 60 -11.81 6.30 6.14
C ILE A 60 -10.66 7.26 6.46
N PRO A 61 -9.53 7.21 5.73
CA PRO A 61 -8.44 8.17 5.95
C PRO A 61 -9.00 9.59 5.85
N GLU A 62 -8.90 10.36 6.93
CA GLU A 62 -9.34 11.77 6.97
C GLU A 62 -8.42 12.68 6.14
N TYR A 63 -7.29 12.16 5.69
CA TYR A 63 -6.24 12.89 5.00
C TYR A 63 -6.04 12.36 3.58
N LYS A 64 -6.00 13.27 2.62
CA LYS A 64 -5.60 12.99 1.25
C LYS A 64 -4.11 13.28 1.12
N PHE A 65 -3.33 12.28 0.74
CA PHE A 65 -1.92 12.46 0.40
C PHE A 65 -1.82 12.94 -1.06
N VAL A 66 -1.23 14.13 -1.27
CA VAL A 66 -1.09 14.75 -2.60
C VAL A 66 0.37 14.83 -3.06
N ALA A 67 1.33 14.73 -2.15
CA ALA A 67 2.73 14.86 -2.47
C ALA A 67 3.67 14.39 -1.34
N GLU A 68 4.91 14.06 -1.71
CA GLU A 68 5.98 13.58 -0.83
C GLU A 68 7.07 14.66 -0.69
N VAL A 69 7.58 14.90 0.52
CA VAL A 69 8.75 15.78 0.72
C VAL A 69 10.02 15.01 0.35
N VAL A 70 10.79 15.50 -0.61
CA VAL A 70 12.03 14.86 -1.09
C VAL A 70 13.25 15.43 -0.41
N SER A 71 13.25 16.74 -0.12
CA SER A 71 14.33 17.42 0.59
C SER A 71 13.81 18.73 1.19
N TYR A 72 14.54 19.25 2.19
CA TYR A 72 14.21 20.50 2.85
C TYR A 72 15.49 21.32 3.05
N ASP A 73 15.44 22.59 2.65
CA ASP A 73 16.47 23.59 2.92
C ASP A 73 16.02 24.43 4.13
N ASP A 74 16.73 24.27 5.25
CA ASP A 74 16.42 24.98 6.50
C ASP A 74 16.83 26.46 6.45
N ALA A 75 17.86 26.83 5.68
CA ALA A 75 18.28 28.23 5.58
C ALA A 75 17.29 29.05 4.74
N ALA A 76 16.78 28.46 3.65
CA ALA A 76 15.79 29.08 2.77
C ALA A 76 14.33 28.78 3.17
N GLN A 77 14.12 27.95 4.20
CA GLN A 77 12.81 27.45 4.64
C GLN A 77 11.97 26.88 3.46
N THR A 78 12.62 26.14 2.56
CA THR A 78 12.01 25.68 1.30
C THR A 78 12.04 24.16 1.20
N ALA A 79 10.89 23.55 0.93
CA ALA A 79 10.76 22.11 0.71
C ALA A 79 10.69 21.77 -0.78
N THR A 80 11.46 20.77 -1.22
CA THR A 80 11.29 20.16 -2.55
C THR A 80 10.26 19.05 -2.45
N ILE A 81 9.19 19.18 -3.22
CA ILE A 81 8.02 18.31 -3.15
C ILE A 81 7.91 17.49 -4.43
N ARG A 82 7.78 16.16 -4.32
CA ARG A 82 7.41 15.28 -5.42
C ARG A 82 5.89 15.13 -5.44
N GLN A 83 5.27 15.74 -6.44
CA GLN A 83 3.83 15.62 -6.66
C GLN A 83 3.46 14.15 -6.92
N ARG A 84 2.38 13.69 -6.28
CA ARG A 84 1.76 12.39 -6.53
C ARG A 84 0.33 12.68 -6.95
N ASN A 85 -0.01 12.41 -8.20
CA ASN A 85 -1.35 12.70 -8.72
C ASN A 85 -2.41 11.91 -7.94
N VAL A 86 -3.53 12.59 -7.66
CA VAL A 86 -4.79 11.96 -7.23
C VAL A 86 -5.47 11.35 -8.46
#